data_AF-A0A645IV85-F1
#
_entry.id   AF-A0A645IV85-F1
#
_cell.length_a   1.000
_cell.length_b   1.000
_cell.length_c   1.000
_cell.angle_alpha   90.00
_cell.angle_beta   90.00
_cell.angle_gamma   90.00
#
_symmetry.space_group_name_H-M   'P 1'
#
loop_
_entity.id
_entity.type
_entity.pdbx_description
1 polymer ?
#
loop_
_entity_poly.entity_id
_entity_poly.type
_entity_poly.pdbx_seq_one_letter_code
_entity_poly.pdbx_strand_id
1 'polypeptide(L)' 'MYGLTVVIYNMAAGSIGAYLPEANVLLSLDAVDTQSLTPAYKSVPVILTQA' A
#
# COMPACT_ATOMS: atom_id res chain seq x y z
N MET A 1 11.19 -1.69 5.50
CA MET A 1 10.13 -1.91 6.52
C MET A 1 10.41 -3.26 7.16
N TYR A 2 10.56 -3.32 8.47
CA TYR A 2 10.88 -4.58 9.18
C TYR A 2 9.93 -4.74 10.37
N GLY A 3 9.58 -5.99 10.70
CA GLY A 3 8.78 -6.30 11.88
C GLY A 3 7.27 -6.09 11.76
N LEU A 4 6.70 -5.97 10.55
CA LEU A 4 5.24 -5.99 10.39
C LEU A 4 4.72 -7.43 10.31
N THR A 5 3.60 -7.67 10.97
CA THR A 5 2.89 -8.96 10.94
C THR A 5 1.63 -8.82 10.10
N VAL A 6 1.43 -9.70 9.13
CA VAL A 6 0.20 -9.77 8.35
C VAL A 6 -0.89 -10.46 9.18
N VAL A 7 -2.05 -9.81 9.29
CA VAL A 7 -3.23 -10.36 9.96
C VAL A 7 -4.35 -10.51 8.94
N ILE A 8 -5.02 -11.66 8.95
CA ILE A 8 -6.07 -11.98 7.98
C ILE A 8 -7.42 -11.48 8.49
N TYR A 9 -8.08 -10.66 7.67
CA TYR A 9 -9.44 -10.18 7.87
C TYR A 9 -10.31 -10.55 6.67
N ASN A 10 -11.64 -10.59 6.87
CA ASN A 10 -12.57 -10.70 5.76
C ASN A 10 -12.55 -9.39 4.95
N MET A 11 -11.97 -9.43 3.75
CA MET A 11 -11.81 -8.29 2.85
C MET A 11 -11.83 -8.74 1.39
N ALA A 12 -11.81 -7.78 0.46
CA ALA A 12 -11.74 -8.08 -0.97
C ALA A 12 -10.48 -8.90 -1.31
N ALA A 13 -10.66 -9.99 -2.05
CA ALA A 13 -9.56 -10.84 -2.48
C ALA A 13 -8.52 -10.05 -3.29
N GLY A 14 -7.23 -10.34 -3.08
CA GLY A 14 -6.12 -9.67 -3.77
C GLY A 14 -5.81 -8.26 -3.26
N SER A 15 -6.48 -7.80 -2.20
CA SER A 15 -6.18 -6.53 -1.54
C SER A 15 -5.46 -6.75 -0.21
N ILE A 16 -4.65 -5.78 0.19
CA ILE A 16 -4.10 -5.70 1.55
C ILE A 16 -4.37 -4.31 2.12
N GLY A 17 -4.47 -4.23 3.44
CA GLY A 17 -4.55 -2.97 4.17
C GLY A 17 -3.27 -2.74 4.97
N ALA A 18 -2.86 -1.48 5.06
CA ALA A 18 -1.84 -1.02 5.99
C ALA A 18 -2.35 0.27 6.66
N TYR A 19 -1.91 0.50 7.89
CA TYR A 19 -2.17 1.77 8.54
C TYR A 19 -1.29 2.87 7.93
N LEU A 20 -1.76 4.11 8.02
CA LEU A 20 -0.98 5.29 7.72
C LEU A 20 -0.16 5.65 8.98
N PRO A 21 1.17 5.91 8.87
CA PRO A 21 1.97 6.10 7.66
C PRO A 21 2.82 4.89 7.22
N GLU A 22 2.59 3.69 7.76
CA GLU A 22 3.50 2.54 7.70
C GLU A 22 3.84 2.09 6.26
N ALA A 23 2.89 2.21 5.33
CA ALA A 23 3.07 1.84 3.93
C ALA A 23 3.49 3.00 3.00
N ASN A 24 3.67 4.23 3.51
CA ASN A 24 3.99 5.39 2.66
C ASN A 24 5.31 5.24 1.92
N VAL A 25 6.25 4.44 2.46
CA VAL A 25 7.53 4.14 1.80
C VAL A 25 7.35 3.39 0.46
N LEU A 26 6.18 2.76 0.24
CA LEU A 26 5.84 2.07 -1.00
C LEU A 26 5.20 3.00 -2.04
N LEU A 27 4.76 4.20 -1.65
CA LEU A 27 4.14 5.15 -2.56
C LEU A 27 5.22 5.86 -3.39
N SER A 28 5.12 5.75 -4.71
CA SER A 28 5.94 6.56 -5.61
C SER A 28 5.51 8.02 -5.56
N LEU A 29 6.49 8.93 -5.53
CA LEU A 29 6.24 10.38 -5.61
C LEU A 29 5.68 10.80 -6.98
N ASP A 30 5.96 10.01 -8.02
CA ASP A 30 5.47 10.26 -9.38
C ASP A 30 4.08 9.65 -9.62
N ALA A 31 3.59 8.80 -8.71
CA ALA A 31 2.28 8.18 -8.81
C ALA A 31 1.20 9.12 -8.29
N VAL A 32 0.85 10.10 -9.12
CA VAL A 32 -0.18 11.12 -8.84
C VAL A 32 -1.16 11.23 -10.00
N ASP A 33 -2.37 11.70 -9.71
CA ASP A 33 -3.31 12.11 -10.74
C ASP A 33 -2.73 13.29 -11.54
N THR A 34 -2.82 13.21 -12.87
CA THR A 34 -2.17 14.18 -13.78
C THR A 34 -2.73 15.59 -13.72
N GLN A 35 -3.96 15.78 -13.23
CA GLN A 35 -4.61 17.09 -13.17
C GLN A 35 -4.54 17.70 -11.78
N SER A 36 -4.90 16.92 -10.77
CA SER A 36 -5.00 17.38 -9.38
C SER A 36 -3.72 17.20 -8.57
N LEU A 37 -2.78 16.40 -9.07
CA LEU A 37 -1.57 15.95 -8.35
C LEU A 37 -1.89 15.17 -7.06
N THR A 38 -3.12 14.63 -6.96
CA THR A 38 -3.53 13.78 -5.83
C THR A 38 -2.77 12.47 -5.88
N PRO A 39 -2.08 12.05 -4.80
CA PRO A 39 -1.31 10.80 -4.85
C PRO A 39 -2.17 9.55 -4.91
N ALA A 40 -1.66 8.53 -5.60
CA ALA A 40 -2.34 7.26 -5.87
C ALA A 40 -2.31 6.28 -4.66
N TYR A 41 -2.67 6.77 -3.46
CA TYR A 41 -2.57 6.01 -2.19
C TYR A 41 -3.32 4.68 -2.15
N LYS A 42 -4.39 4.53 -2.92
CA LYS A 42 -5.28 3.35 -2.87
C LYS A 42 -4.97 2.29 -3.94
N SER A 43 -3.91 2.47 -4.71
CA SER A 43 -3.59 1.62 -5.87
C SER A 43 -2.10 1.34 -6.01
N VAL A 44 -1.39 1.18 -4.88
CA VAL A 44 0.03 0.81 -4.88
C VAL A 44 0.17 -0.70 -5.09
N PRO A 45 0.79 -1.17 -6.18
CA PRO A 45 1.06 -2.59 -6.38
C PRO A 45 2.14 -3.06 -5.42
N VAL A 46 1.99 -4.27 -4.88
CA VAL A 46 2.89 -4.85 -3.89
C VAL A 46 3.18 -6.31 -4.19
N ILE A 47 4.31 -6.81 -3.69
CA ILE A 47 4.65 -8.24 -3.70
C ILE A 47 4.68 -8.71 -2.25
N LEU A 48 3.97 -9.79 -1.96
CA LEU A 48 4.03 -10.46 -0.66
C LEU A 48 5.12 -11.53 -0.69
N THR A 49 6.03 -11.49 0.27
CA THR A 49 7.08 -12.49 0.46
C THR A 49 7.03 -13.03 1.88
N GLN A 50 7.31 -14.33 2.05
CA GLN A 50 7.58 -14.88 3.37
C GLN A 50 8.97 -14.42 3.84
N ALA A 51 9.11 -14.16 5.13
CA ALA A 51 10.39 -13.81 5.75
C ALA A 51 11.23 -15.05 6.03
#